data_AF-A0A243QFX8-F1
#
_entry.id   AF-A0A243QFX8-F1
#
_cell.length_a   1.000
_cell.length_b   1.000
_cell.length_c   1.000
_cell.angle_alpha   90.00
_cell.angle_beta   90.00
_cell.angle_gamma   90.00
#
_symmetry.space_group_name_H-M   'P 1'
#
loop_
_entity.id
_entity.type
_entity.pdbx_description
1 polymer ?
#
loop_
_entity_poly.entity_id
_entity_poly.type
_entity_poly.pdbx_seq_one_letter_code
_entity_poly.pdbx_strand_id
1 'polypeptide(L)'
;MVLGATTFREFVELIPVTAGAPADTEDIDDWLALMRAMPATVISSTVTDTSGWPDATVVSGDAGDTVRRLKDESDVPLHSHGSLSLNASLMAAGLVDFVRVTIFPVISGTSGTEPVFGAATDFDLDLVDSRLLDGRIQELTYRPTPHF
;
A
#
# COMPACT_ATOMS: atom_id res chain seq x y z
N MET A 1 -1.09 6.71 6.48
CA MET A 1 -1.11 5.92 5.23
C MET A 1 -1.42 6.81 4.04
N VAL A 2 -0.93 6.48 2.85
CA VAL A 2 -1.29 7.15 1.59
C VAL A 2 -1.96 6.11 0.69
N LEU A 3 -3.15 6.43 0.16
CA LEU A 3 -3.94 5.51 -0.66
C LEU A 3 -4.44 6.18 -1.95
N GLY A 4 -4.43 5.43 -3.04
CA GLY A 4 -5.13 5.80 -4.27
C GLY A 4 -6.63 5.51 -4.20
N ALA A 5 -7.41 6.14 -5.08
CA ALA A 5 -8.87 6.01 -5.12
C ALA A 5 -9.37 4.55 -5.26
N THR A 6 -8.76 3.76 -6.14
CA THR A 6 -9.15 2.36 -6.37
C THR A 6 -8.91 1.51 -5.14
N THR A 7 -7.71 1.57 -4.58
CA THR A 7 -7.34 0.83 -3.37
C THR A 7 -8.16 1.26 -2.17
N PHE A 8 -8.49 2.55 -2.03
CA PHE A 8 -9.38 2.99 -0.97
C PHE A 8 -10.77 2.34 -1.07
N ARG A 9 -11.38 2.31 -2.27
CA ARG A 9 -12.67 1.64 -2.48
C ARG A 9 -12.58 0.15 -2.22
N GLU A 10 -11.56 -0.50 -2.76
CA GLU A 10 -11.30 -1.92 -2.52
C GLU A 10 -11.12 -2.22 -1.02
N PHE A 11 -10.39 -1.40 -0.27
CA PHE A 11 -10.23 -1.58 1.16
C PHE A 11 -11.54 -1.36 1.92
N VAL A 12 -12.36 -0.39 1.51
CA VAL A 12 -13.69 -0.19 2.10
C VAL A 12 -14.63 -1.39 1.81
N GLU A 13 -14.51 -2.02 0.63
CA GLU A 13 -15.33 -3.17 0.23
C GLU A 13 -14.82 -4.53 0.76
N LEU A 14 -13.51 -4.75 0.74
CA LEU A 14 -12.81 -5.98 1.17
C LEU A 14 -12.63 -6.08 2.68
N ILE A 15 -12.87 -5.00 3.43
CA ILE A 15 -12.93 -5.03 4.89
C ILE A 15 -14.42 -5.03 5.28
N PRO A 16 -15.11 -6.18 5.22
CA PRO A 16 -16.53 -6.23 5.52
C PRO A 16 -16.70 -6.06 7.03
N VAL A 17 -17.86 -5.54 7.43
CA VAL A 17 -18.31 -5.41 8.83
C VAL A 17 -18.72 -6.79 9.39
N THR A 18 -17.89 -7.82 9.24
CA THR A 18 -18.14 -9.18 9.75
C THR A 18 -16.87 -9.61 10.48
N ALA A 19 -16.78 -9.72 11.82
CA ALA A 19 -17.75 -10.35 12.73
C ALA A 19 -18.40 -11.59 12.08
N GLY A 20 -17.58 -12.57 11.70
CA GLY A 20 -18.09 -13.84 11.20
C GLY A 20 -17.19 -14.67 10.27
N ALA A 21 -15.88 -14.42 10.22
CA ALA A 21 -14.97 -15.30 9.50
C ALA A 21 -14.52 -16.49 10.41
N PRO A 22 -14.13 -17.65 9.84
CA PRO A 22 -13.78 -18.84 10.63
C PRO A 22 -12.61 -18.56 11.58
N ALA A 23 -12.54 -19.28 12.72
CA ALA A 23 -11.77 -18.94 13.93
C ALA A 23 -10.25 -18.66 13.74
N ASP A 24 -9.70 -18.90 12.56
CA ASP A 24 -8.36 -18.56 12.07
C ASP A 24 -8.26 -17.12 11.49
N THR A 25 -9.30 -16.30 11.64
CA THR A 25 -9.40 -14.92 11.14
C THR A 25 -9.40 -13.83 12.21
N GLU A 26 -9.37 -14.18 13.50
CA GLU A 26 -9.27 -13.19 14.60
C GLU A 26 -8.05 -12.27 14.43
N ASP A 27 -6.88 -12.82 14.03
CA ASP A 27 -5.66 -12.04 13.79
C ASP A 27 -5.79 -11.08 12.57
N ILE A 28 -6.54 -11.49 11.54
CA ILE A 28 -6.76 -10.66 10.34
C ILE A 28 -7.71 -9.52 10.68
N ASP A 29 -8.78 -9.80 11.42
CA ASP A 29 -9.75 -8.80 11.85
C ASP A 29 -9.12 -7.74 12.78
N ASP A 30 -8.27 -8.16 13.71
CA ASP A 30 -7.53 -7.27 14.60
C ASP A 30 -6.53 -6.38 13.85
N TRP A 31 -5.79 -6.96 12.89
CA TRP A 31 -4.87 -6.18 12.05
C TRP A 31 -5.60 -5.16 11.18
N LEU A 32 -6.73 -5.54 10.58
CA LEU A 32 -7.57 -4.64 9.77
C LEU A 32 -8.18 -3.52 10.63
N ALA A 33 -8.55 -3.80 11.87
CA ALA A 33 -9.02 -2.79 12.82
C ALA A 33 -7.92 -1.79 13.17
N LEU A 34 -6.71 -2.27 13.48
CA LEU A 34 -5.54 -1.41 13.73
C LEU A 34 -5.19 -0.56 12.51
N MET A 35 -5.28 -1.13 11.31
CA MET A 35 -5.01 -0.41 10.08
C MET A 35 -6.01 0.74 9.87
N ARG A 36 -7.31 0.52 10.09
CA ARG A 36 -8.35 1.58 9.98
C ARG A 36 -8.24 2.67 11.04
N ALA A 37 -7.67 2.35 12.20
CA ALA A 37 -7.40 3.34 13.25
C ALA A 37 -6.21 4.27 12.92
N MET A 38 -5.45 4.00 11.85
CA MET A 38 -4.40 4.90 11.41
C MET A 38 -4.93 6.01 10.51
N PRO A 39 -4.41 7.25 10.63
CA PRO A 39 -4.72 8.33 9.69
C PRO A 39 -4.37 7.93 8.26
N ALA A 40 -5.31 8.16 7.34
CA ALA A 40 -5.13 7.88 5.92
C ALA A 40 -5.31 9.14 5.08
N THR A 41 -4.41 9.36 4.12
CA THR A 41 -4.56 10.37 3.07
C THR A 41 -4.94 9.67 1.78
N VAL A 42 -6.13 9.95 1.29
CA VAL A 42 -6.65 9.39 0.03
C VAL A 42 -6.44 10.41 -1.07
N ILE A 43 -5.55 10.10 -2.01
CA ILE A 43 -5.28 10.97 -3.16
C ILE A 43 -6.30 10.62 -4.26
N SER A 44 -7.27 11.49 -4.46
CA SER A 44 -8.37 11.27 -5.41
C SER A 44 -9.07 12.56 -5.81
N SER A 45 -9.48 12.64 -7.07
CA SER A 45 -10.40 13.66 -7.58
C SER A 45 -11.85 13.19 -7.63
N THR A 46 -12.13 11.92 -7.34
CA THR A 46 -13.46 11.29 -7.54
C THR A 46 -14.05 10.66 -6.29
N VAL A 47 -13.27 10.48 -5.22
CA VAL A 47 -13.76 9.95 -3.94
C VAL A 47 -14.31 11.11 -3.14
N THR A 48 -15.59 11.03 -2.78
CA THR A 48 -16.27 12.02 -1.93
C THR A 48 -16.80 11.42 -0.63
N ASP A 49 -16.98 10.10 -0.58
CA ASP A 49 -17.43 9.37 0.59
C ASP A 49 -16.26 8.62 1.23
N THR A 50 -16.02 8.86 2.52
CA THR A 50 -15.01 8.21 3.35
C THR A 50 -15.61 7.44 4.52
N SER A 51 -16.92 7.20 4.53
CA SER A 51 -17.65 6.60 5.65
C SER A 51 -17.12 5.23 6.13
N GLY A 52 -16.33 4.52 5.32
CA GLY A 52 -15.64 3.28 5.71
C GLY A 52 -14.30 3.46 6.44
N TRP A 53 -13.80 4.69 6.61
CA TRP A 53 -12.52 5.01 7.24
C TRP A 53 -12.59 6.34 8.02
N PRO A 54 -12.80 6.30 9.36
CA PRO A 54 -13.09 7.49 10.15
C PRO A 54 -12.04 8.60 10.07
N ASP A 55 -10.74 8.23 10.06
CA ASP A 55 -9.62 9.18 10.03
C ASP A 55 -9.01 9.35 8.62
N ALA A 56 -9.83 9.19 7.56
CA ALA A 56 -9.41 9.41 6.19
C ALA A 56 -9.63 10.86 5.74
N THR A 57 -8.57 11.48 5.22
CA THR A 57 -8.61 12.80 4.56
C THR A 57 -8.46 12.63 3.05
N VAL A 58 -9.42 13.11 2.27
CA VAL A 58 -9.30 13.13 0.81
C VAL A 58 -8.55 14.38 0.37
N VAL A 59 -7.50 14.20 -0.41
CA VAL A 59 -6.74 15.27 -1.05
C VAL A 59 -6.89 15.15 -2.55
N SER A 60 -7.36 16.23 -3.18
CA SER A 60 -7.36 16.38 -4.63
C SER A 60 -6.09 17.09 -5.08
N GLY A 61 -5.55 16.68 -6.23
CA GLY A 61 -4.33 17.29 -6.80
C GLY A 61 -3.35 16.25 -7.34
N ASP A 62 -2.16 16.72 -7.69
CA ASP A 62 -1.07 15.85 -8.11
C ASP A 62 -0.59 14.98 -6.94
N ALA A 63 -0.37 13.70 -7.22
CA ALA A 63 0.03 12.74 -6.20
C ALA A 63 1.47 12.98 -5.73
N GLY A 64 2.36 13.38 -6.63
CA GLY A 64 3.75 13.66 -6.33
C GLY A 64 3.90 14.87 -5.41
N ASP A 65 3.20 15.96 -5.72
CA ASP A 65 3.19 17.17 -4.89
C ASP A 65 2.59 16.90 -3.50
N THR A 66 1.49 16.14 -3.45
CA THR A 66 0.85 15.76 -2.19
C THR A 66 1.80 14.94 -1.31
N VAL A 67 2.44 13.92 -1.88
CA VAL A 67 3.39 13.08 -1.14
C VAL A 67 4.63 13.87 -0.74
N ARG A 68 5.16 14.75 -1.58
CA ARG A 68 6.30 15.59 -1.24
C ARG A 68 6.00 16.48 -0.03
N ARG A 69 4.83 17.14 -0.01
CA ARG A 69 4.36 17.90 1.16
C ARG A 69 4.21 17.02 2.40
N LEU A 70 3.59 15.84 2.27
CA LEU A 70 3.42 14.93 3.41
C LEU A 70 4.76 14.44 3.96
N LYS A 71 5.78 14.24 3.11
CA LYS A 71 7.13 13.87 3.56
C LYS A 71 7.78 14.99 4.38
N ASP A 72 7.47 16.24 4.08
CA ASP A 72 7.99 17.40 4.81
C ASP A 72 7.23 17.66 6.12
N GLU A 73 5.92 17.39 6.15
CA GLU A 73 5.03 17.71 7.28
C GLU A 73 4.86 16.56 8.28
N SER A 74 5.09 15.31 7.88
CA SER A 74 4.79 14.15 8.72
C SER A 74 5.97 13.78 9.63
N ASP A 75 5.68 13.65 10.93
CA ASP A 75 6.65 13.17 11.93
C ASP A 75 6.88 11.65 11.88
N VAL A 76 6.12 10.91 11.05
CA VAL A 76 6.17 9.44 10.95
C VAL A 76 6.36 8.98 9.50
N PRO A 77 6.90 7.78 9.26
CA PRO A 77 7.08 7.28 7.90
C PRO A 77 5.75 7.11 7.16
N LEU A 78 5.71 7.59 5.93
CA LEU A 78 4.58 7.37 5.04
C LEU A 78 4.60 5.95 4.50
N HIS A 79 3.44 5.29 4.54
CA HIS A 79 3.23 3.95 4.00
C HIS A 79 2.14 3.99 2.94
N SER A 80 2.45 3.48 1.75
CA SER A 80 1.50 3.29 0.66
C SER A 80 1.29 1.80 0.41
N HIS A 81 0.05 1.34 0.56
CA HIS A 81 -0.36 -0.03 0.22
C HIS A 81 -0.94 -0.12 -1.20
N GLY A 82 -1.15 1.02 -1.88
CA GLY A 82 -1.70 1.05 -3.22
C GLY A 82 -2.34 2.40 -3.57
N SER A 83 -2.79 2.59 -4.81
CA SER A 83 -2.83 1.59 -5.89
C SER A 83 -1.46 1.28 -6.48
N LEU A 84 -1.35 0.15 -7.18
CA LEU A 84 -0.12 -0.22 -7.90
C LEU A 84 0.30 0.89 -8.89
N SER A 85 -0.68 1.50 -9.58
CA SER A 85 -0.45 2.65 -10.46
C SER A 85 0.04 3.91 -9.74
N LEU A 86 -0.47 4.18 -8.53
CA LEU A 86 0.01 5.28 -7.68
C LEU A 86 1.45 5.00 -7.25
N ASN A 87 1.73 3.80 -6.75
CA ASN A 87 3.07 3.40 -6.33
C ASN A 87 4.07 3.49 -7.48
N ALA A 88 3.72 3.00 -8.67
CA ALA A 88 4.57 3.11 -9.85
C ALA A 88 4.86 4.58 -10.21
N SER A 89 3.86 5.45 -10.15
CA SER A 89 4.03 6.90 -10.40
C SER A 89 4.93 7.56 -9.36
N LEU A 90 4.80 7.20 -8.08
CA LEU A 90 5.65 7.71 -7.00
C LEU A 90 7.09 7.20 -7.10
N MET A 91 7.29 5.95 -7.53
CA MET A 91 8.62 5.40 -7.80
C MET A 91 9.28 6.17 -8.95
N ALA A 92 8.57 6.37 -10.07
CA ALA A 92 9.07 7.12 -11.22
C ALA A 92 9.41 8.58 -10.86
N ALA A 93 8.68 9.18 -9.93
CA ALA A 93 8.94 10.52 -9.41
C ALA A 93 10.10 10.59 -8.38
N GLY A 94 10.73 9.46 -8.04
CA GLY A 94 11.81 9.38 -7.05
C GLY A 94 11.36 9.65 -5.61
N LEU A 95 10.08 9.44 -5.31
CA LEU A 95 9.49 9.74 -4.00
C LEU A 95 9.47 8.55 -3.04
N VAL A 96 9.73 7.34 -3.53
CA VAL A 96 9.74 6.10 -2.75
C VAL A 96 11.14 5.81 -2.24
N ASP A 97 11.31 5.81 -0.91
CA ASP A 97 12.61 5.53 -0.28
C ASP A 97 12.89 4.04 -0.14
N PHE A 98 11.83 3.25 0.08
CA PHE A 98 11.90 1.80 0.28
C PHE A 98 10.72 1.09 -0.39
N VAL A 99 10.99 -0.07 -0.98
CA VAL A 99 10.00 -1.01 -1.51
C VAL A 99 10.05 -2.27 -0.66
N ARG A 100 8.92 -2.62 -0.02
CA ARG A 100 8.80 -3.84 0.77
C ARG A 100 7.98 -4.87 0.02
N VAL A 101 8.58 -6.00 -0.28
CA VAL A 101 8.00 -7.09 -1.07
C VAL A 101 7.79 -8.29 -0.16
N THR A 102 6.53 -8.72 -0.05
CA THR A 102 6.17 -9.95 0.67
C THR A 102 5.90 -11.06 -0.34
N ILE A 103 6.72 -12.10 -0.30
CA ILE A 103 6.65 -13.26 -1.19
C ILE A 103 5.93 -14.38 -0.44
N PHE A 104 4.78 -14.76 -0.97
CA PHE A 104 4.01 -15.90 -0.50
C PHE A 104 4.37 -17.17 -1.29
N PRO A 105 4.36 -18.36 -0.67
CA PRO A 105 4.69 -19.62 -1.33
C PRO A 105 3.52 -20.14 -2.20
N VAL A 106 3.05 -19.31 -3.15
CA VAL A 106 1.92 -19.59 -4.05
C VAL A 106 2.20 -19.04 -5.44
N ILE A 107 1.71 -19.74 -6.47
CA ILE A 107 1.76 -19.30 -7.87
C ILE A 107 0.32 -19.04 -8.34
N SER A 108 0.00 -17.78 -8.59
CA SER A 108 -1.34 -17.33 -9.00
C SER A 108 -1.42 -17.02 -10.50
N GLY A 109 -0.99 -17.96 -11.36
CA GLY A 109 -0.91 -17.73 -12.81
C GLY A 109 -2.26 -17.55 -13.52
N THR A 110 -3.34 -18.08 -12.96
CA THR A 110 -4.70 -18.00 -13.54
C THR A 110 -5.62 -17.08 -12.74
N SER A 111 -5.50 -17.07 -11.41
CA SER A 111 -6.34 -16.27 -10.50
C SER A 111 -5.75 -14.91 -10.15
N GLY A 112 -4.48 -14.65 -10.50
CA GLY A 112 -3.85 -13.36 -10.30
C GLY A 112 -4.49 -12.28 -11.17
N THR A 113 -4.74 -11.12 -10.59
CA THR A 113 -5.41 -10.00 -11.26
C THR A 113 -4.43 -9.05 -11.94
N GLU A 114 -3.35 -8.67 -11.25
CA GLU A 114 -2.37 -7.72 -11.77
C GLU A 114 -0.96 -8.01 -11.18
N PRO A 115 0.11 -7.92 -11.99
CA PRO A 115 1.48 -7.99 -11.49
C PRO A 115 1.86 -6.74 -10.68
N VAL A 116 2.42 -6.92 -9.48
CA VAL A 116 2.77 -5.85 -8.53
C VAL A 116 3.63 -4.74 -9.15
N PHE A 117 4.55 -5.09 -10.06
CA PHE A 117 5.45 -4.14 -10.74
C PHE A 117 5.16 -3.98 -12.23
N GLY A 118 3.99 -4.38 -12.72
CA GLY A 118 3.68 -4.33 -14.16
C GLY A 118 3.70 -2.94 -14.78
N ALA A 119 3.45 -1.90 -13.97
CA ALA A 119 3.47 -0.50 -14.41
C ALA A 119 4.77 0.24 -14.06
N ALA A 120 5.75 -0.43 -13.43
CA ALA A 120 7.01 0.19 -13.05
C ALA A 120 7.96 0.32 -14.25
N THR A 121 8.78 1.37 -14.26
CA THR A 121 9.96 1.46 -15.14
C THR A 121 11.11 0.63 -14.56
N ASP A 122 12.28 0.66 -15.20
CA ASP A 122 13.44 -0.09 -14.74
C ASP A 122 14.08 0.56 -13.50
N PHE A 123 14.34 -0.27 -12.46
CA PHE A 123 15.02 0.13 -11.24
C PHE A 123 16.02 -0.95 -10.82
N ASP A 124 17.21 -0.52 -10.38
CA ASP A 124 18.11 -1.34 -9.58
C ASP A 124 17.63 -1.34 -8.13
N LEU A 125 17.70 -2.51 -7.48
CA LEU A 125 17.21 -2.72 -6.12
C LEU A 125 18.35 -3.15 -5.20
N ASP A 126 18.64 -2.33 -4.19
CA ASP A 126 19.58 -2.67 -3.12
C ASP A 126 18.82 -3.31 -1.96
N LEU A 127 19.13 -4.57 -1.62
CA LEU A 127 18.52 -5.25 -0.48
C LEU A 127 19.03 -4.61 0.82
N VAL A 128 18.11 -4.08 1.64
CA VAL A 128 18.44 -3.45 2.92
C VAL A 128 18.00 -4.27 4.13
N ASP A 129 16.97 -5.11 3.98
CA ASP A 129 16.52 -6.03 5.03
C ASP A 129 15.80 -7.25 4.45
N SER A 130 15.81 -8.36 5.18
CA SER A 130 15.12 -9.60 4.81
C SER A 130 14.64 -10.35 6.04
N ARG A 131 13.36 -10.75 6.07
CA ARG A 131 12.74 -11.45 7.21
C ARG A 131 11.94 -12.66 6.73
N LEU A 132 12.08 -13.77 7.45
CA LEU A 132 11.25 -14.96 7.24
C LEU A 132 10.11 -14.94 8.26
N LEU A 133 8.88 -14.84 7.77
CA LEU A 133 7.65 -14.88 8.57
C LEU A 133 7.08 -16.30 8.54
N ASP A 134 6.71 -16.81 9.70
CA ASP A 134 6.08 -18.12 9.91
C ASP A 134 6.77 -19.30 9.20
N GLY A 135 8.10 -19.17 9.01
CA GLY A 135 8.96 -20.16 8.36
C GLY A 135 8.76 -20.33 6.85
N ARG A 136 7.88 -19.57 6.19
CA ARG A 136 7.51 -19.80 4.78
C ARG A 136 7.28 -18.56 3.93
N ILE A 137 7.03 -17.41 4.55
CA ILE A 137 6.77 -16.14 3.85
C ILE A 137 8.02 -15.28 3.95
N GLN A 138 8.52 -14.80 2.81
CA GLN A 138 9.72 -13.96 2.78
C GLN A 138 9.32 -12.50 2.61
N GLU A 139 9.65 -11.67 3.59
CA GLU A 139 9.59 -10.21 3.45
C GLU A 139 10.98 -9.70 3.07
N LEU A 140 11.06 -8.85 2.05
CA LEU A 140 12.28 -8.23 1.56
C LEU A 140 12.07 -6.72 1.48
N THR A 141 13.00 -5.94 2.03
CA THR A 141 12.99 -4.49 1.90
C THR A 141 14.13 -4.05 1.03
N TYR A 142 13.83 -3.29 -0.01
CA TYR A 142 14.77 -2.78 -1.00
C TYR A 142 14.79 -1.25 -0.99
N ARG A 143 15.94 -0.67 -1.31
CA ARG A 143 16.04 0.72 -1.76
C ARG A 143 16.06 0.73 -3.29
N PRO A 144 15.10 1.40 -3.97
CA PRO A 144 15.10 1.49 -5.42
C PRO A 144 15.99 2.63 -5.91
N THR A 145 16.65 2.43 -7.05
CA THR A 145 17.35 3.46 -7.81
C THR A 145 17.02 3.34 -9.30
N PRO A 146 16.69 4.42 -10.03
CA PRO A 146 16.37 4.31 -11.45
C PRO A 146 17.53 3.68 -12.23
N HIS A 147 17.23 2.70 -13.09
CA HIS A 147 18.20 2.07 -13.96
C HIS A 147 18.42 2.95 -15.21
N PHE A 148 19.66 3.31 -15.52
CA PHE A 148 20.05 4.17 -16.64
C PHE A 148 20.98 3.46 -17.64
#